data_AF-A0A3D1IKA5-F1
#
_entry.id   AF-A0A3D1IKA5-F1
#
_cell.length_a   1.000
_cell.length_b   1.000
_cell.length_c   1.000
_cell.angle_alpha   90.00
_cell.angle_beta   90.00
_cell.angle_gamma   90.00
#
_symmetry.space_group_name_H-M   'P 1'
#
loop_
_entity.id
_entity.type
_entity.pdbx_description
1 polymer ?
#
loop_
_entity_poly.entity_id
_entity_poly.type
_entity_poly.pdbx_seq_one_letter_code
_entity_poly.pdbx_strand_id
1 'polypeptide(L)'
;MATPVEERARIESIDVLRGFALLGILLLNITLFGLHSAGYFNPLVPLGETAADQELNVRVWGAVSVLFEGAMRALFSMLFGAGVVLFTAGRVNARSLHFRRNLWLLAFGLVDAFLLLWTGDILMVYALAGMILYGLREWSPRRLVITSAVLMVVMGVGLGAAGWGLGQLRTADPSDPGWTGFAAQMNPPVEAYEEELAERR
;
A
#
# COMPACT_ATOMS: atom_id res chain seq x y z
N MET A 1 -43.47 -4.53 7.95
CA MET A 1 -42.52 -5.58 7.53
C MET A 1 -41.46 -4.91 6.69
N ALA A 2 -40.22 -4.81 7.17
CA ALA A 2 -39.12 -4.29 6.37
C ALA A 2 -38.85 -5.31 5.26
N THR A 3 -39.32 -5.02 4.05
CA THR A 3 -38.94 -5.79 2.88
C THR A 3 -37.41 -5.69 2.75
N PRO A 4 -36.70 -6.82 2.63
CA PRO A 4 -35.27 -6.79 2.34
C PRO A 4 -35.08 -5.94 1.10
N VAL A 5 -34.13 -5.00 1.16
CA VAL A 5 -33.75 -4.18 0.01
C VAL A 5 -33.55 -5.12 -1.16
N GLU A 6 -34.36 -4.97 -2.22
CA GLU A 6 -34.20 -5.76 -3.44
C GLU A 6 -32.72 -5.76 -3.82
N GLU A 7 -32.22 -6.98 -3.95
CA GLU A 7 -30.90 -7.38 -4.41
C GLU A 7 -30.67 -6.84 -5.83
N ARG A 8 -30.55 -5.51 -5.96
CA ARG A 8 -30.19 -4.84 -7.21
C ARG A 8 -28.82 -5.38 -7.62
N ALA A 9 -28.85 -6.39 -8.49
CA ALA A 9 -27.75 -7.00 -9.21
C ALA A 9 -26.40 -6.80 -8.52
N ARG A 10 -26.22 -7.48 -7.37
CA ARG A 10 -24.92 -7.55 -6.72
C ARG A 10 -23.97 -8.20 -7.73
N ILE A 11 -22.96 -7.47 -8.16
CA ILE A 11 -22.04 -7.96 -9.19
C ILE A 11 -21.08 -8.92 -8.49
N GLU A 12 -21.43 -10.20 -8.51
CA GLU A 12 -20.68 -11.27 -7.84
C GLU A 12 -19.19 -11.25 -8.22
N SER A 13 -18.88 -10.97 -9.48
CA SER A 13 -17.49 -10.86 -9.95
C SER A 13 -16.69 -9.74 -9.26
N ILE A 14 -17.32 -8.62 -8.88
CA ILE A 14 -16.64 -7.54 -8.14
C ILE A 14 -16.36 -7.97 -6.70
N ASP A 15 -17.28 -8.70 -6.08
CA ASP A 15 -17.12 -9.15 -4.70
C ASP A 15 -16.05 -10.27 -4.59
N VAL A 16 -16.02 -11.21 -5.54
CA VAL A 16 -14.96 -12.24 -5.63
C VAL A 16 -13.59 -11.60 -5.85
N LEU A 17 -13.51 -10.63 -6.75
CA LEU A 17 -12.25 -9.97 -7.10
C LEU A 17 -11.70 -9.12 -5.95
N ARG A 18 -12.58 -8.56 -5.09
CA ARG A 18 -12.17 -7.94 -3.82
C ARG A 18 -11.60 -8.95 -2.84
N GLY A 19 -12.26 -10.09 -2.66
CA GLY A 19 -11.77 -11.17 -1.80
C GLY A 19 -10.39 -11.66 -2.25
N PHE A 20 -10.21 -11.85 -3.56
CA PHE A 20 -8.92 -12.23 -4.13
C PHE A 20 -7.83 -11.18 -3.90
N ALA A 21 -8.14 -9.90 -4.11
CA ALA A 21 -7.20 -8.81 -3.82
C ALA A 21 -6.81 -8.76 -2.33
N LEU A 22 -7.76 -9.01 -1.42
CA LEU A 22 -7.51 -9.09 0.02
C LEU A 22 -6.59 -10.25 0.40
N LEU A 23 -6.74 -11.42 -0.23
CA LEU A 23 -5.80 -12.54 -0.02
C LEU A 23 -4.39 -12.18 -0.47
N GLY A 24 -4.26 -11.42 -1.56
CA GLY A 24 -2.97 -10.90 -1.99
C GLY A 24 -2.34 -9.92 -1.00
N ILE A 25 -3.15 -9.02 -0.43
CA ILE A 25 -2.69 -8.09 0.62
C ILE A 25 -2.33 -8.84 1.90
N LEU A 26 -3.04 -9.93 2.24
CA LEU A 26 -2.70 -10.79 3.37
C LEU A 26 -1.30 -11.38 3.22
N LEU A 27 -0.90 -11.82 2.01
CA LEU A 27 0.45 -12.33 1.78
C LEU A 27 1.53 -11.30 2.13
N LEU A 28 1.29 -10.02 1.82
CA LEU A 28 2.20 -8.92 2.16
C LEU A 28 2.27 -8.66 3.67
N ASN A 29 1.18 -8.90 4.39
CA ASN A 29 1.19 -8.81 5.84
C ASN A 29 2.02 -9.95 6.44
N ILE A 30 1.94 -11.16 5.88
CA ILE A 30 2.77 -12.29 6.30
C ILE A 30 4.25 -11.96 6.13
N THR A 31 4.65 -11.36 4.99
CA THR A 31 6.05 -10.97 4.80
C THR A 31 6.48 -9.86 5.76
N LEU A 32 5.61 -8.89 6.03
CA LEU A 32 5.89 -7.80 6.97
C LEU A 32 6.02 -8.27 8.43
N PHE A 33 5.27 -9.30 8.84
CA PHE A 33 5.38 -9.90 10.17
C PHE A 33 6.52 -10.93 10.27
N GLY A 34 6.75 -11.68 9.21
CA GLY A 34 7.68 -12.81 9.20
C GLY A 34 9.14 -12.43 8.91
N LEU A 35 9.38 -11.24 8.34
CA LEU A 35 10.72 -10.73 8.04
C LEU A 35 11.03 -9.51 8.92
N HIS A 36 12.33 -9.25 9.13
CA HIS A 36 12.80 -8.01 9.71
C HIS A 36 12.37 -6.79 8.86
N SER A 37 12.16 -5.64 9.50
CA SER A 37 11.61 -4.44 8.88
C SER A 37 12.36 -3.97 7.62
N ALA A 38 13.70 -4.09 7.59
CA ALA A 38 14.52 -3.78 6.42
C ALA A 38 14.35 -4.78 5.25
N GLY A 39 14.01 -6.04 5.53
CA GLY A 39 13.82 -7.09 4.50
C GLY A 39 12.60 -6.86 3.61
N TYR A 40 11.65 -6.02 4.06
CA TYR A 40 10.55 -5.58 3.21
C TYR A 40 11.03 -4.69 2.06
N PHE A 41 11.97 -3.79 2.32
CA PHE A 41 12.45 -2.79 1.35
C PHE A 41 13.76 -3.18 0.66
N ASN A 42 14.49 -4.15 1.22
CA ASN A 42 15.79 -4.57 0.73
C ASN A 42 15.80 -6.09 0.46
N PRO A 43 15.85 -6.52 -0.82
CA PRO A 43 15.86 -7.95 -1.17
C PRO A 43 17.14 -8.68 -0.74
N LEU A 44 18.17 -7.96 -0.30
CA LEU A 44 19.45 -8.52 0.14
C LEU A 44 19.46 -8.84 1.65
N VAL A 45 18.36 -8.59 2.36
CA VAL A 45 18.21 -8.84 3.79
C VAL A 45 17.11 -9.90 3.98
N PRO A 46 17.43 -11.14 4.43
CA PRO A 46 18.72 -11.63 4.94
C PRO A 46 19.72 -11.95 3.81
N LEU A 47 21.01 -11.81 4.12
CA LEU A 47 22.08 -12.21 3.22
C LEU A 47 21.97 -13.72 2.97
N GLY A 48 21.60 -14.11 1.75
CA GLY A 48 21.78 -15.50 1.31
C GLY A 48 23.26 -15.86 1.42
N GLU A 49 23.56 -17.06 1.94
CA GLU A 49 24.94 -17.53 2.17
C GLU A 49 25.72 -17.65 0.85
N THR A 50 25.02 -17.88 -0.26
CA THR A 50 25.61 -17.98 -1.60
C THR A 50 25.08 -16.91 -2.56
N ALA A 51 25.87 -16.61 -3.60
CA ALA A 51 25.44 -15.71 -4.68
C ALA A 51 24.19 -16.20 -5.41
N ALA A 52 23.96 -17.51 -5.47
CA ALA A 52 22.77 -18.11 -6.05
C ALA A 52 21.52 -17.84 -5.20
N ASP A 53 21.65 -17.87 -3.88
CA ASP A 53 20.54 -17.57 -2.95
C ASP A 53 20.16 -16.09 -3.02
N GLN A 54 21.15 -15.20 -3.15
CA GLN A 54 20.92 -13.76 -3.30
C GLN A 54 20.17 -13.45 -4.61
N GLU A 55 20.55 -14.09 -5.72
CA GLU A 55 19.86 -13.92 -6.99
C GLU A 55 18.41 -14.44 -6.92
N LEU A 56 18.19 -15.58 -6.28
CA LEU A 56 16.85 -16.13 -6.07
C LEU A 56 15.99 -15.20 -5.20
N ASN A 57 16.55 -14.67 -4.11
CA ASN A 57 15.86 -13.72 -3.23
C ASN A 57 15.42 -12.47 -3.98
N VAL A 58 16.29 -11.88 -4.81
CA VAL A 58 15.94 -10.70 -5.62
C VAL A 58 14.81 -11.01 -6.60
N ARG A 59 14.84 -12.18 -7.25
CA ARG A 59 13.79 -12.59 -8.18
C ARG A 59 12.45 -12.82 -7.48
N VAL A 60 12.46 -13.51 -6.35
CA VAL A 60 11.26 -13.78 -5.54
C VAL A 60 10.68 -12.48 -4.99
N TRP A 61 11.52 -11.63 -4.39
CA TRP A 61 11.12 -10.31 -3.90
C TRP A 61 10.53 -9.47 -5.02
N GLY A 62 11.18 -9.41 -6.19
CA GLY A 62 10.66 -8.67 -7.34
C GLY A 62 9.30 -9.19 -7.83
N ALA A 63 9.11 -10.50 -7.87
CA ALA A 63 7.82 -11.11 -8.21
C ALA A 63 6.75 -10.76 -7.16
N VAL A 64 7.08 -10.79 -5.87
CA VAL A 64 6.15 -10.43 -4.78
C VAL A 64 5.78 -8.95 -4.86
N SER A 65 6.76 -8.07 -5.03
CA SER A 65 6.54 -6.62 -5.13
C SER A 65 5.70 -6.24 -6.35
N VAL A 66 5.90 -6.88 -7.51
CA VAL A 66 5.09 -6.53 -8.71
C VAL A 66 3.69 -7.15 -8.63
N LEU A 67 3.60 -8.45 -8.33
CA LEU A 67 2.34 -9.19 -8.44
C LEU A 67 1.42 -9.00 -7.24
N PHE A 68 1.97 -8.93 -6.03
CA PHE A 68 1.17 -8.83 -4.81
C PHE A 68 1.13 -7.39 -4.33
N GLU A 69 2.28 -6.74 -4.13
CA GLU A 69 2.31 -5.36 -3.65
C GLU A 69 1.74 -4.38 -4.67
N GLY A 70 2.19 -4.45 -5.92
CA GLY A 70 1.68 -3.63 -7.01
C GLY A 70 0.27 -4.03 -7.43
N ALA A 71 0.15 -5.22 -8.03
CA ALA A 71 -1.08 -5.58 -8.74
C ALA A 71 -2.29 -5.78 -7.81
N MET A 72 -2.15 -6.40 -6.63
CA MET A 72 -3.31 -6.64 -5.74
C MET A 72 -3.78 -5.34 -5.08
N ARG A 73 -2.88 -4.43 -4.69
CA ARG A 73 -3.27 -3.11 -4.17
C ARG A 73 -3.89 -2.24 -5.26
N ALA A 74 -3.39 -2.31 -6.50
CA ALA A 74 -3.99 -1.63 -7.64
C ALA A 74 -5.40 -2.16 -7.95
N LEU A 75 -5.57 -3.49 -7.95
CA LEU A 75 -6.86 -4.15 -8.12
C LEU A 75 -7.85 -3.71 -7.04
N PHE A 76 -7.45 -3.81 -5.77
CA PHE A 76 -8.28 -3.37 -4.65
C PHE A 76 -8.67 -1.88 -4.76
N SER A 77 -7.71 -1.01 -5.11
CA SER A 77 -7.95 0.42 -5.30
C SER A 77 -8.97 0.71 -6.41
N MET A 78 -8.85 0.05 -7.56
CA MET A 78 -9.79 0.19 -8.67
C MET A 78 -11.20 -0.28 -8.28
N LEU A 79 -11.31 -1.41 -7.59
CA LEU A 79 -12.59 -1.98 -7.15
C LEU A 79 -13.23 -1.16 -6.03
N PHE A 80 -12.42 -0.53 -5.18
CA PHE A 80 -12.87 0.44 -4.20
C PHE A 80 -13.49 1.65 -4.91
N GLY A 81 -12.79 2.23 -5.88
CA GLY A 81 -13.28 3.37 -6.64
C GLY A 81 -14.56 3.07 -7.44
N ALA A 82 -14.60 1.94 -8.14
CA ALA A 82 -15.81 1.46 -8.82
C ALA A 82 -16.97 1.25 -7.84
N GLY A 83 -16.67 0.75 -6.64
CA GLY A 83 -17.64 0.60 -5.54
C GLY A 83 -18.26 1.93 -5.11
N VAL A 84 -17.47 3.00 -5.01
CA VAL A 84 -17.95 4.35 -4.66
C VAL A 84 -18.87 4.90 -5.75
N VAL A 85 -18.50 4.76 -7.02
CA VAL A 85 -19.32 5.21 -8.15
C VAL A 85 -20.66 4.46 -8.18
N LEU A 86 -20.61 3.12 -8.10
CA LEU A 86 -21.83 2.29 -8.10
C LEU A 86 -22.73 2.58 -6.89
N PHE A 87 -22.14 2.82 -5.71
CA PHE A 87 -22.88 3.16 -4.50
C PHE A 87 -23.60 4.51 -4.61
N THR A 88 -22.98 5.49 -5.29
CA THR A 88 -23.51 6.85 -5.40
C THR A 88 -24.52 7.02 -6.54
N ALA A 89 -24.50 6.13 -7.54
CA ALA A 89 -25.35 6.23 -8.74
C ALA A 89 -26.86 5.95 -8.52
N GLY A 90 -27.26 5.31 -7.41
CA GLY A 90 -28.63 4.76 -7.28
C GLY A 90 -29.36 5.03 -5.96
N ARG A 91 -28.87 5.93 -5.10
CA ARG A 91 -29.43 6.11 -3.74
C ARG A 91 -29.80 7.55 -3.41
N VAL A 92 -31.04 7.74 -2.94
CA VAL A 92 -31.46 8.96 -2.22
C VAL A 92 -30.60 9.06 -0.95
N ASN A 93 -30.04 10.24 -0.67
CA ASN A 93 -29.08 10.48 0.42
C ASN A 93 -27.72 9.74 0.32
N ALA A 94 -27.28 9.37 -0.90
CA ALA A 94 -25.97 8.74 -1.12
C ALA A 94 -24.79 9.53 -0.49
N ARG A 95 -24.88 10.87 -0.47
CA ARG A 95 -23.85 11.75 0.10
C ARG A 95 -23.64 11.50 1.59
N SER A 96 -24.67 11.66 2.40
CA SER A 96 -24.55 11.56 3.86
C SER A 96 -24.15 10.16 4.27
N LEU A 97 -24.67 9.13 3.60
CA LEU A 97 -24.31 7.75 3.89
C LEU A 97 -22.87 7.41 3.47
N HIS A 98 -22.40 7.93 2.34
CA HIS A 98 -21.01 7.76 1.89
C HIS A 98 -20.03 8.38 2.89
N PHE A 99 -20.24 9.64 3.26
CA PHE A 99 -19.37 10.33 4.22
C PHE A 99 -19.41 9.69 5.61
N ARG A 100 -20.59 9.26 6.09
CA ARG A 100 -20.69 8.57 7.37
C ARG A 100 -19.90 7.25 7.36
N ARG A 101 -19.99 6.47 6.28
CA ARG A 101 -19.23 5.22 6.13
C ARG A 101 -17.72 5.48 6.08
N ASN A 102 -17.28 6.49 5.32
CA ASN A 102 -15.86 6.85 5.27
C ASN A 102 -15.35 7.46 6.58
N LEU A 103 -16.20 8.14 7.35
CA LEU A 103 -15.82 8.67 8.66
C LEU A 103 -15.61 7.55 9.67
N TRP A 104 -16.46 6.52 9.66
CA TRP A 104 -16.23 5.31 10.44
C TRP A 104 -14.96 4.59 10.00
N LEU A 105 -14.74 4.45 8.68
CA LEU A 105 -13.52 3.86 8.15
C LEU A 105 -12.27 4.64 8.59
N LEU A 106 -12.33 5.97 8.58
CA LEU A 106 -11.26 6.84 9.07
C LEU A 106 -11.04 6.66 10.57
N ALA A 107 -12.11 6.58 11.37
CA ALA A 107 -12.02 6.36 12.81
C ALA A 107 -11.34 5.02 13.12
N PHE A 108 -11.71 3.95 12.41
CA PHE A 108 -11.03 2.66 12.55
C PHE A 108 -9.58 2.72 12.08
N GLY A 109 -9.27 3.41 10.97
CA GLY A 109 -7.89 3.60 10.53
C GLY A 109 -7.05 4.43 11.51
N LEU A 110 -7.64 5.42 12.17
CA LEU A 110 -6.96 6.18 13.23
C LEU A 110 -6.65 5.31 14.44
N VAL A 111 -7.60 4.46 14.85
CA VAL A 111 -7.37 3.49 15.93
C VAL A 111 -6.27 2.50 15.52
N ASP A 112 -6.31 1.98 14.31
CA ASP A 112 -5.33 1.02 13.80
C ASP A 112 -3.92 1.64 13.71
N ALA A 113 -3.79 2.80 13.07
CA ALA A 113 -2.51 3.46 12.88
C ALA A 113 -1.90 4.00 14.18
N PHE A 114 -2.71 4.59 15.07
CA PHE A 114 -2.19 5.32 16.24
C PHE A 114 -2.34 4.56 17.56
N LEU A 115 -3.40 3.76 17.75
CA LEU A 115 -3.57 2.97 18.97
C LEU A 115 -2.97 1.57 18.85
N LEU A 116 -3.08 0.94 17.67
CA LEU A 116 -2.45 -0.36 17.41
C LEU A 116 -1.03 -0.21 16.83
N LEU A 117 -0.57 1.02 16.61
CA LEU A 117 0.76 1.38 16.10
C LEU A 117 1.10 0.67 14.77
N TRP A 118 0.09 0.43 13.95
CA TRP A 118 0.25 -0.28 12.68
C TRP A 118 0.75 0.67 11.58
N THR A 119 1.94 0.42 11.06
CA THR A 119 2.58 1.23 10.01
C THR A 119 2.00 1.00 8.61
N GLY A 120 1.30 -0.12 8.42
CA GLY A 120 0.71 -0.51 7.14
C GLY A 120 -0.78 -0.17 7.00
N ASP A 121 -1.30 0.80 7.76
CA ASP A 121 -2.74 1.08 7.76
C ASP A 121 -3.24 1.51 6.38
N ILE A 122 -4.15 0.72 5.85
CA ILE A 122 -4.76 0.96 4.55
C ILE A 122 -6.14 1.64 4.70
N LEU A 123 -6.75 1.58 5.88
CA LEU A 123 -8.10 2.09 6.12
C LEU A 123 -8.11 3.61 6.05
N MET A 124 -7.15 4.30 6.68
CA MET A 124 -7.04 5.74 6.62
C MET A 124 -6.86 6.23 5.18
N VAL A 125 -5.95 5.60 4.44
CA VAL A 125 -5.66 5.97 3.04
C VAL A 125 -6.93 5.86 2.19
N TYR A 126 -7.69 4.76 2.31
CA TYR A 126 -8.93 4.61 1.56
C TYR A 126 -10.07 5.48 2.06
N ALA A 127 -10.14 5.78 3.35
CA ALA A 127 -11.14 6.69 3.90
C ALA A 127 -10.97 8.09 3.31
N LEU A 128 -9.74 8.61 3.28
CA LEU A 128 -9.41 9.89 2.66
C LEU A 128 -9.60 9.84 1.14
N ALA A 129 -9.10 8.80 0.48
CA ALA A 129 -9.25 8.63 -0.97
C ALA A 129 -10.73 8.60 -1.38
N GLY A 130 -11.59 7.89 -0.64
CA GLY A 130 -13.02 7.87 -0.93
C GLY A 130 -13.70 9.23 -0.72
N MET A 131 -13.28 10.02 0.28
CA MET A 131 -13.78 11.39 0.47
C MET A 131 -13.43 12.29 -0.73
N ILE A 132 -12.18 12.20 -1.23
CA ILE A 132 -11.74 12.92 -2.43
C ILE A 132 -12.49 12.44 -3.66
N LEU A 133 -12.61 11.12 -3.83
CA LEU A 133 -13.25 10.48 -4.98
C LEU A 133 -14.72 10.88 -5.12
N TYR A 134 -15.40 11.13 -4.00
CA TYR A 134 -16.77 11.65 -4.03
C TYR A 134 -16.88 12.96 -4.82
N GLY A 135 -15.88 13.86 -4.73
CA GLY A 135 -15.83 15.10 -5.52
C GLY A 135 -15.45 14.88 -6.98
N LEU A 136 -14.71 13.81 -7.28
CA LEU A 136 -14.23 13.47 -8.63
C LEU A 136 -15.20 12.59 -9.42
N ARG A 137 -16.27 12.07 -8.80
CA ARG A 137 -17.18 11.09 -9.40
C ARG A 137 -17.90 11.56 -10.67
N GLU A 138 -18.08 12.88 -10.83
CA GLU A 138 -18.77 13.49 -11.97
C GLU A 138 -17.79 13.84 -13.10
N TRP A 139 -16.49 13.59 -12.91
CA TRP A 139 -15.48 13.82 -13.94
C TRP A 139 -15.59 12.77 -15.03
N SER A 140 -15.32 13.19 -16.27
CA SER A 140 -15.28 12.25 -17.39
C SER A 140 -14.12 11.24 -17.23
N PRO A 141 -14.27 9.99 -17.71
CA PRO A 141 -13.23 8.97 -17.61
C PRO A 141 -11.87 9.44 -18.17
N ARG A 142 -11.89 10.23 -19.25
CA ARG A 142 -10.69 10.82 -19.84
C ARG A 142 -9.95 11.74 -18.87
N ARG A 143 -10.66 12.57 -18.09
CA ARG A 143 -10.04 13.46 -17.10
C ARG A 143 -9.43 12.66 -15.96
N LEU A 144 -10.08 11.60 -15.51
CA LEU A 144 -9.56 10.72 -14.47
C LEU A 144 -8.26 10.03 -14.92
N VAL A 145 -8.22 9.47 -16.13
CA VAL A 145 -7.03 8.79 -16.68
C VAL A 145 -5.87 9.77 -16.88
N ILE A 146 -6.13 10.98 -17.40
CA ILE A 146 -5.08 11.99 -17.55
C ILE A 146 -4.55 12.42 -16.18
N THR A 147 -5.43 12.66 -15.22
CA THR A 147 -5.04 13.06 -13.86
C THR A 147 -4.21 11.98 -13.19
N SER A 148 -4.61 10.70 -13.29
CA SER A 148 -3.81 9.60 -12.75
C SER A 148 -2.45 9.48 -13.43
N ALA A 149 -2.38 9.61 -14.75
CA ALA A 149 -1.12 9.56 -15.49
C ALA A 149 -0.17 10.71 -15.08
N VAL A 150 -0.70 11.93 -14.95
CA VAL A 150 0.08 13.08 -14.48
C VAL A 150 0.58 12.85 -13.05
N LEU A 151 -0.27 12.39 -12.14
CA LEU A 151 0.13 12.10 -10.75
C LEU A 151 1.20 11.01 -10.68
N MET A 152 1.10 9.95 -11.50
CA MET A 152 2.11 8.90 -11.58
C MET A 152 3.45 9.43 -12.09
N VAL A 153 3.44 10.26 -13.14
CA VAL A 153 4.66 10.88 -13.67
C VAL A 153 5.28 11.82 -12.64
N VAL A 154 4.49 12.68 -12.00
CA VAL A 154 4.97 13.60 -10.96
C VAL A 154 5.59 12.83 -9.79
N MET A 155 4.92 11.77 -9.32
CA MET A 155 5.45 10.92 -8.25
C MET A 155 6.74 10.22 -8.68
N GLY A 156 6.77 9.65 -9.89
CA GLY A 156 7.96 8.98 -10.41
C GLY A 156 9.16 9.92 -10.57
N VAL A 157 8.94 11.12 -11.09
CA VAL A 157 9.98 12.16 -11.19
C VAL A 157 10.43 12.61 -9.80
N GLY A 158 9.51 12.81 -8.87
CA GLY A 158 9.83 13.20 -7.49
C GLY A 158 10.67 12.15 -6.76
N LEU A 159 10.30 10.88 -6.87
CA LEU A 159 11.08 9.76 -6.31
C LEU A 159 12.45 9.63 -6.98
N GLY A 160 12.51 9.77 -8.31
CA GLY A 160 13.78 9.75 -9.05
C GLY A 160 14.71 10.89 -8.65
N ALA A 161 14.17 12.11 -8.49
CA ALA A 161 14.92 13.27 -8.04
C ALA A 161 15.41 13.11 -6.59
N ALA A 162 14.57 12.58 -5.69
CA ALA A 162 14.95 12.28 -4.32
C ALA A 162 16.06 11.23 -4.26
N GLY A 163 15.93 10.14 -5.02
CA GLY A 163 16.95 9.09 -5.12
C GLY A 163 18.27 9.62 -5.68
N TRP A 164 18.22 10.48 -6.71
CA TRP A 164 19.40 11.13 -7.24
C TRP A 164 20.05 12.08 -6.22
N GLY A 165 19.26 12.86 -5.49
CA GLY A 165 19.74 13.74 -4.42
C GLY A 165 20.43 12.97 -3.28
N LEU A 166 19.83 11.86 -2.83
CA LEU A 166 20.45 10.96 -1.86
C LEU A 166 21.77 10.36 -2.39
N GLY A 167 21.83 10.04 -3.68
CA GLY A 167 23.05 9.59 -4.34
C GLY A 167 24.18 10.63 -4.31
N GLN A 168 23.86 11.90 -4.54
CA GLN A 168 24.85 13.00 -4.47
C GLN A 168 25.36 13.22 -3.04
N LEU A 169 24.47 13.18 -2.04
CA LEU A 169 24.84 13.27 -0.62
C LEU A 169 25.77 12.13 -0.20
N ARG A 170 25.48 10.90 -0.64
CA ARG A 170 26.36 9.73 -0.42
C ARG A 170 27.78 9.92 -0.95
N THR A 171 27.94 10.58 -2.10
CA THR A 171 29.27 10.81 -2.71
C THR A 171 30.01 12.01 -2.11
N ALA A 172 29.31 12.94 -1.46
CA ALA A 172 29.89 14.17 -0.94
C ALA A 172 30.56 13.98 0.44
N ASP A 173 29.98 13.17 1.33
CA ASP A 173 30.57 12.83 2.64
C ASP A 173 30.14 11.42 3.09
N PRO A 174 30.94 10.38 2.82
CA PRO A 174 30.66 9.01 3.26
C PRO A 174 30.68 8.82 4.78
N SER A 175 31.28 9.75 5.53
CA SER A 175 31.47 9.71 6.98
C SER A 175 30.45 10.55 7.76
N ASP A 176 29.51 11.20 7.08
CA ASP A 176 28.47 11.99 7.71
C ASP A 176 27.62 11.09 8.66
N PRO A 177 27.50 11.45 9.95
CA PRO A 177 26.64 10.75 10.91
C PRO A 177 25.19 10.55 10.44
N GLY A 178 24.66 11.48 9.62
CA GLY A 178 23.32 11.35 9.03
C GLY A 178 23.24 10.23 7.98
N TRP A 179 24.27 10.07 7.17
CA TRP A 179 24.35 9.00 6.17
C TRP A 179 24.61 7.63 6.83
N THR A 180 25.51 7.56 7.82
CA THR A 180 25.80 6.30 8.50
C THR A 180 24.61 5.76 9.28
N GLY A 181 23.82 6.63 9.92
CA GLY A 181 22.56 6.26 10.56
C GLY A 181 21.51 5.73 9.58
N PHE A 182 21.32 6.42 8.45
CA PHE A 182 20.42 5.96 7.38
C PHE A 182 20.87 4.63 6.76
N ALA A 183 22.17 4.48 6.50
CA ALA A 183 22.74 3.26 5.94
C ALA A 183 22.61 2.07 6.89
N ALA A 184 22.83 2.29 8.19
CA ALA A 184 22.63 1.27 9.21
C ALA A 184 21.17 0.82 9.32
N GLN A 185 20.21 1.73 9.09
CA GLN A 185 18.79 1.40 9.08
C GLN A 185 18.36 0.62 7.83
N MET A 186 18.90 0.97 6.65
CA MET A 186 18.52 0.34 5.37
C MET A 186 19.29 -0.96 5.08
N ASN A 187 20.44 -1.13 5.72
CA ASN A 187 21.28 -2.32 5.60
C ASN A 187 21.90 -2.66 6.98
N PRO A 188 21.08 -3.14 7.93
CA PRO A 188 21.55 -3.47 9.27
C PRO A 188 22.60 -4.60 9.21
N PRO A 189 23.60 -4.59 10.11
CA PRO A 189 24.52 -5.71 10.24
C PRO A 189 23.76 -6.99 10.59
N VAL A 190 24.28 -8.13 10.13
CA VAL A 190 23.62 -9.45 10.28
C VAL A 190 23.28 -9.76 11.73
N GLU A 191 24.17 -9.38 12.65
CA GLU A 191 23.95 -9.54 14.09
C GLU A 191 22.70 -8.81 14.59
N ALA A 192 22.46 -7.57 14.14
CA ALA A 192 21.26 -6.81 14.50
C ALA A 192 19.99 -7.39 13.86
N TYR A 193 20.11 -7.99 12.67
CA TYR A 193 19.02 -8.71 12.02
C TYR A 193 18.67 -10.00 12.79
N GLU A 194 19.68 -10.77 13.22
CA GLU A 194 19.49 -11.98 14.02
C GLU A 194 18.95 -11.69 15.43
N GLU A 195 19.40 -10.60 16.06
CA GLU A 195 18.92 -10.14 17.36
C GLU A 195 17.43 -9.74 17.29
N GLU A 196 17.02 -8.94 16.30
CA GLU A 196 15.60 -8.59 16.13
C GLU A 196 14.73 -9.82 15.79
N LEU A 197 15.25 -10.76 14.99
CA LEU A 197 14.54 -12.02 14.72
C LEU A 197 14.42 -12.89 15.98
N ALA A 198 15.41 -12.89 16.85
CA ALA A 198 15.38 -13.61 18.12
C ALA A 198 14.36 -13.00 19.10
N GLU A 199 14.23 -11.68 19.15
CA GLU A 199 13.21 -10.99 19.95
C GLU A 199 11.77 -11.25 19.47
N ARG A 200 11.59 -11.55 18.17
CA ARG A 200 10.28 -11.80 17.55
C ARG A 200 9.84 -13.28 17.57
N ARG A 201 10.69 -14.21 18.03
CA ARG A 201 10.36 -15.64 18.18
C ARG A 201 9.79 -15.97 19.55
#